data_AF-A0A0D0A9B1-F1
#
_entry.id   AF-A0A0D0A9B1-F1
#
_cell.length_a   1.000
_cell.length_b   1.000
_cell.length_c   1.000
_cell.angle_alpha   90.00
_cell.angle_beta   90.00
_cell.angle_gamma   90.00
#
_symmetry.space_group_name_H-M   'P 1'
#
loop_
_entity.id
_entity.type
_entity.pdbx_description
1 polymer ?
#
loop_
_entity_poly.entity_id
_entity_poly.type
_entity_poly.pdbx_seq_one_letter_code
_entity_poly.pdbx_strand_id
1 'polypeptide(L)'
;MSERCTSFMPHYQIRTVGLLRTEMRMAYVRFSDFVTLVRSAAKKHLNCGLRPEDQDPNDLQRFMRMVHQRQPHFAKKYEDSWPVMAYLEIYLLSRIRSAAYLKRHYGRCKEGFIRCPDPIWLRYAEVR
;
A
#
# COMPACT_ATOMS: atom_id res chain seq x y z
N MET A 1 -27.92 14.81 -18.06
CA MET A 1 -28.06 14.04 -16.81
C MET A 1 -26.86 13.09 -16.72
N SER A 2 -25.84 13.45 -15.97
CA SER A 2 -24.76 12.53 -15.60
C SER A 2 -24.67 12.54 -14.09
N GLU A 3 -25.21 11.49 -13.49
CA GLU A 3 -25.09 11.22 -12.07
C GLU A 3 -23.60 11.13 -11.75
N ARG A 4 -23.14 12.07 -10.93
CA ARG A 4 -21.80 12.04 -10.35
C ARG A 4 -21.76 10.81 -9.46
N CYS A 5 -21.11 9.76 -9.96
CA CYS A 5 -20.74 8.59 -9.18
C CYS A 5 -19.72 9.08 -8.14
N THR A 6 -20.22 9.58 -7.02
CA THR A 6 -19.44 9.86 -5.81
C THR A 6 -19.01 8.51 -5.25
N SER A 7 -17.94 7.97 -5.83
CA SER A 7 -17.20 6.84 -5.28
C SER A 7 -16.66 7.30 -3.93
N PHE A 8 -17.48 7.08 -2.90
CA PHE A 8 -17.09 7.11 -1.50
C PHE A 8 -16.11 5.95 -1.31
N MET A 9 -14.86 6.15 -1.71
CA MET A 9 -13.81 5.17 -1.49
C MET A 9 -13.60 5.07 0.03
N PRO A 10 -13.84 3.93 0.69
CA PRO A 10 -13.77 3.85 2.14
C PRO A 10 -12.35 4.18 2.60
N HIS A 11 -12.20 5.18 3.47
CA HIS A 11 -10.96 5.45 4.17
C HIS A 11 -10.60 4.25 5.03
N TYR A 12 -9.88 3.28 4.48
CA TYR A 12 -9.42 2.13 5.25
C TYR A 12 -8.32 2.62 6.21
N GLN A 13 -8.73 3.01 7.41
CA GLN A 13 -7.85 3.26 8.56
C GLN A 13 -7.19 1.96 9.09
N ILE A 14 -6.95 0.98 8.22
CA ILE A 14 -6.36 -0.30 8.58
C ILE A 14 -4.86 -0.06 8.78
N ARG A 15 -4.51 0.27 10.02
CA ARG A 15 -3.13 0.59 10.41
C ARG A 15 -2.32 -0.65 10.80
N THR A 16 -2.94 -1.82 10.84
CA THR A 16 -2.29 -3.07 11.27
C THR A 16 -2.60 -4.23 10.32
N VAL A 17 -1.57 -5.05 10.09
CA VAL A 17 -1.66 -6.25 9.24
C VAL A 17 -2.69 -7.26 9.76
N GLY A 18 -2.82 -7.36 11.09
CA GLY A 18 -3.78 -8.25 11.73
C GLY A 18 -5.24 -7.90 11.41
N LEU A 19 -5.59 -6.61 11.48
CA LEU A 19 -6.92 -6.12 11.11
C LEU A 19 -7.20 -6.35 9.63
N LEU A 20 -6.21 -6.12 8.75
CA LEU A 20 -6.37 -6.36 7.32
C LEU A 20 -6.79 -7.82 7.02
N ARG A 21 -6.14 -8.80 7.66
CA ARG A 21 -6.49 -10.22 7.49
C ARG A 21 -7.94 -10.50 7.91
N THR A 22 -8.36 -9.93 9.04
CA THR A 22 -9.71 -10.09 9.58
C THR A 22 -10.76 -9.51 8.62
N GLU A 23 -10.53 -8.30 8.11
CA GLU A 23 -11.42 -7.64 7.14
C GLU A 23 -11.53 -8.42 5.82
N MET A 24 -10.41 -8.96 5.33
CA MET A 24 -10.40 -9.82 4.15
C MET A 24 -11.07 -11.18 4.37
N ARG A 25 -11.41 -11.51 5.63
CA ARG A 25 -11.90 -12.84 6.08
C ARG A 25 -11.04 -13.97 5.52
N MET A 26 -9.73 -13.77 5.58
CA MET A 26 -8.77 -14.68 4.94
C MET A 26 -8.09 -15.60 5.95
N ALA A 27 -8.01 -16.88 5.61
CA ALA A 27 -7.23 -17.85 6.37
C ALA A 27 -5.76 -17.42 6.43
N TYR A 28 -5.08 -17.72 7.54
CA TYR A 28 -3.71 -17.28 7.79
C TYR A 28 -2.74 -17.67 6.66
N VAL A 29 -2.77 -18.92 6.20
CA VAL A 29 -1.89 -19.42 5.12
C VAL A 29 -2.08 -18.61 3.85
N ARG A 30 -3.33 -18.44 3.38
CA ARG A 30 -3.63 -17.65 2.19
C ARG A 30 -3.24 -16.18 2.34
N PHE A 31 -3.38 -15.64 3.56
CA PHE A 31 -2.97 -14.27 3.85
C PHE A 31 -1.45 -14.12 3.84
N SER A 32 -0.71 -15.11 4.32
CA SER A 32 0.76 -15.15 4.24
C SER A 32 1.24 -15.15 2.78
N ASP A 33 0.59 -15.94 1.91
CA ASP A 33 0.91 -15.98 0.48
C ASP A 33 0.63 -14.63 -0.20
N PHE A 34 -0.52 -14.04 0.13
CA PHE A 34 -0.89 -12.69 -0.31
C PHE A 34 0.17 -11.65 0.08
N VAL A 35 0.55 -11.62 1.36
CA VAL A 35 1.57 -10.71 1.89
C VAL A 35 2.90 -10.92 1.16
N THR A 36 3.31 -12.18 0.99
CA THR A 36 4.57 -12.52 0.31
C THR A 36 4.56 -12.02 -1.14
N LEU A 37 3.46 -12.23 -1.84
CA LEU A 37 3.26 -11.72 -3.20
C LEU A 37 3.40 -10.20 -3.24
N VAL A 38 2.64 -9.47 -2.42
CA VAL A 38 2.64 -8.00 -2.43
C VAL A 38 4.03 -7.46 -2.10
N ARG A 39 4.71 -8.02 -1.10
CA ARG A 39 6.10 -7.64 -0.75
C ARG A 39 7.06 -7.89 -1.91
N SER A 40 6.93 -9.02 -2.58
CA SER A 40 7.80 -9.37 -3.72
C SER A 40 7.60 -8.41 -4.89
N ALA A 41 6.35 -8.06 -5.20
CA ALA A 41 6.02 -7.12 -6.25
C ALA A 41 6.49 -5.71 -5.91
N ALA A 42 6.27 -5.25 -4.67
CA ALA A 42 6.71 -3.94 -4.20
C ALA A 42 8.24 -3.80 -4.28
N LYS A 43 9.01 -4.79 -3.83
CA LYS A 43 10.48 -4.77 -3.93
C LYS A 43 11.00 -4.71 -5.37
N LYS A 44 10.25 -5.27 -6.32
CA LYS A 44 10.66 -5.35 -7.72
C LYS A 44 10.33 -4.08 -8.49
N HIS A 45 9.21 -3.43 -8.16
CA HIS A 45 8.65 -2.36 -8.97
C HIS A 45 8.62 -1.01 -8.28
N LEU A 46 8.70 -0.95 -6.95
CA LEU A 46 8.51 0.28 -6.18
C LEU A 46 9.77 0.68 -5.42
N ASN A 47 9.87 1.97 -5.12
CA ASN A 47 10.88 2.47 -4.21
C ASN A 47 10.39 2.32 -2.77
N CYS A 48 10.80 1.25 -2.10
CA CYS A 48 10.42 0.95 -0.72
C CYS A 48 10.93 1.96 0.34
N GLY A 49 11.72 2.97 -0.06
CA GLY A 49 12.13 4.09 0.79
C GLY A 49 11.23 5.31 0.69
N LEU A 50 10.32 5.34 -0.29
CA LEU A 50 9.36 6.41 -0.51
C LEU A 50 7.99 6.02 0.05
N ARG A 51 7.19 7.05 0.38
CA ARG A 51 5.80 6.84 0.78
C ARG A 51 4.98 6.39 -0.43
N PRO A 52 3.79 5.81 -0.24
CA PRO A 52 2.93 5.44 -1.37
C PRO A 52 2.59 6.61 -2.30
N GLU A 53 2.41 7.82 -1.75
CA GLU A 53 2.08 9.06 -2.48
C GLU A 53 3.21 9.56 -3.37
N ASP A 54 4.44 9.19 -3.03
CA ASP A 54 5.65 9.64 -3.70
C ASP A 54 6.14 8.62 -4.74
N GLN A 55 5.39 7.55 -4.99
CA GLN A 55 5.75 6.53 -5.99
C GLN A 55 5.47 7.03 -7.41
N ASP A 56 6.29 6.60 -8.36
CA ASP A 56 6.02 6.83 -9.78
C ASP A 56 4.70 6.13 -10.18
N PRO A 57 3.76 6.83 -10.85
CA PRO A 57 2.48 6.24 -11.25
C PRO A 57 2.62 5.02 -12.17
N ASN A 58 3.62 4.99 -13.06
CA ASN A 58 3.84 3.87 -13.97
C ASN A 58 4.34 2.64 -13.21
N ASP A 59 5.16 2.85 -12.18
CA ASP A 59 5.66 1.78 -11.33
C ASP A 59 4.57 1.20 -10.43
N LEU A 60 3.67 2.04 -9.89
CA LEU A 60 2.44 1.61 -9.23
C LEU A 60 1.56 0.78 -10.17
N GLN A 61 1.41 1.20 -11.43
CA GLN A 61 0.64 0.45 -12.42
C GLN A 61 1.27 -0.92 -12.72
N ARG A 62 2.60 -1.00 -12.84
CA ARG A 62 3.34 -2.25 -13.04
C ARG A 62 3.19 -3.18 -11.83
N PHE A 63 3.29 -2.62 -10.62
CA PHE A 63 3.05 -3.33 -9.37
C PHE A 63 1.65 -3.95 -9.33
N MET A 64 0.60 -3.15 -9.57
CA MET A 64 -0.79 -3.63 -9.54
C MET A 64 -1.03 -4.71 -10.59
N ARG A 65 -0.53 -4.49 -11.81
CA ARG A 65 -0.62 -5.47 -12.90
C ARG A 65 0.02 -6.80 -12.52
N MET A 66 1.20 -6.79 -11.90
CA MET A 66 1.86 -8.02 -11.44
C MET A 66 1.04 -8.76 -10.39
N VAL A 67 0.48 -8.04 -9.41
CA VAL A 67 -0.34 -8.65 -8.35
C VAL A 67 -1.60 -9.28 -8.96
N HIS A 68 -2.28 -8.58 -9.87
CA HIS A 68 -3.48 -9.09 -10.55
C HIS A 68 -3.19 -10.26 -11.48
N GLN A 69 -2.06 -10.26 -12.19
CA GLN A 69 -1.67 -11.40 -13.03
C GLN A 69 -1.44 -12.67 -12.19
N ARG A 70 -0.81 -12.53 -11.02
CA ARG A 70 -0.51 -13.68 -10.15
C ARG A 70 -1.70 -14.11 -9.30
N GLN A 71 -2.58 -13.18 -8.94
CA GLN A 71 -3.79 -13.46 -8.16
C GLN A 71 -4.99 -12.72 -8.76
N PRO A 72 -5.53 -13.21 -9.90
CA PRO A 72 -6.62 -12.54 -10.61
C PRO A 72 -7.90 -12.41 -9.78
N HIS A 73 -8.08 -13.33 -8.82
CA HIS A 73 -9.23 -13.34 -7.94
C HIS A 73 -9.29 -12.10 -7.03
N PHE A 74 -8.18 -11.39 -6.77
CA PHE A 74 -8.21 -10.14 -6.00
C PHE A 74 -8.88 -9.00 -6.75
N ALA A 75 -8.57 -8.84 -8.04
CA ALA A 75 -9.22 -7.85 -8.88
C ALA A 75 -10.73 -8.09 -9.02
N LYS A 76 -11.16 -9.36 -8.98
CA LYS A 76 -12.58 -9.75 -9.06
C LYS A 76 -13.32 -9.61 -7.73
N LYS A 77 -12.67 -9.96 -6.62
CA LYS A 77 -13.30 -10.05 -5.31
C LYS A 77 -13.35 -8.71 -4.58
N TYR A 78 -12.31 -7.89 -4.75
CA TYR A 78 -12.16 -6.66 -4.00
C TYR A 78 -12.15 -5.50 -4.99
N GLU A 79 -13.17 -4.65 -4.86
CA GLU A 79 -13.26 -3.39 -5.59
C GLU A 79 -11.96 -2.59 -5.41
N ASP A 80 -11.44 -2.09 -6.54
CA ASP A 80 -10.15 -1.38 -6.66
C ASP A 80 -8.94 -2.12 -6.06
N SER A 81 -9.11 -3.41 -5.77
CA SER A 81 -8.11 -4.21 -5.05
C SER A 81 -7.63 -3.54 -3.76
N TRP A 82 -8.55 -2.94 -3.02
CA TRP A 82 -8.26 -2.23 -1.77
C TRP A 82 -7.33 -2.99 -0.80
N PRO A 83 -7.36 -4.33 -0.66
CA PRO A 83 -6.46 -4.99 0.28
C PRO A 83 -5.00 -4.92 -0.14
N VAL A 84 -4.73 -4.91 -1.46
CA VAL A 84 -3.39 -4.76 -2.01
C VAL A 84 -2.84 -3.39 -1.63
N MET A 85 -3.66 -2.34 -1.81
CA MET A 85 -3.30 -0.96 -1.50
C MET A 85 -3.12 -0.75 0.01
N ALA A 86 -4.05 -1.25 0.83
CA ALA A 86 -3.96 -1.16 2.29
C ALA A 86 -2.71 -1.88 2.81
N TYR A 87 -2.40 -3.08 2.31
CA TYR A 87 -1.19 -3.78 2.71
C TYR A 87 0.08 -3.04 2.24
N LEU A 88 0.08 -2.52 1.00
CA LEU A 88 1.20 -1.78 0.45
C LEU A 88 1.54 -0.56 1.31
N GLU A 89 0.55 0.20 1.74
CA GLU A 89 0.73 1.35 2.63
C GLU A 89 1.37 0.94 3.97
N ILE A 90 0.80 -0.07 4.64
CA ILE A 90 1.35 -0.59 5.90
C ILE A 90 2.80 -1.03 5.71
N TYR A 91 3.09 -1.70 4.60
CA TYR A 91 4.42 -2.21 4.28
C TYR A 91 5.43 -1.07 4.07
N LEU A 92 5.12 -0.10 3.20
CA LEU A 92 6.01 1.02 2.90
C LEU A 92 6.27 1.88 4.13
N LEU A 93 5.23 2.22 4.90
CA LEU A 93 5.37 2.99 6.14
C LEU A 93 6.20 2.24 7.19
N SER A 94 6.03 0.92 7.30
CA SER A 94 6.87 0.09 8.18
C SER A 94 8.33 0.14 7.75
N ARG A 95 8.63 0.04 6.46
CA ARG A 95 10.00 0.12 5.91
C ARG A 95 10.66 1.46 6.20
N ILE A 96 9.94 2.55 5.98
CA ILE A 96 10.42 3.92 6.26
C ILE A 96 10.73 4.08 7.75
N ARG A 97 9.81 3.65 8.63
CA ARG A 97 10.02 3.73 10.09
C ARG A 97 11.20 2.90 10.54
N SER A 98 11.34 1.67 10.04
CA SER A 98 12.50 0.81 10.35
C SER A 98 13.80 1.44 9.88
N ALA A 99 13.83 2.04 8.68
CA ALA A 99 15.01 2.75 8.18
C ALA A 99 15.36 3.95 9.08
N ALA A 100 14.36 4.74 9.49
CA ALA A 100 14.56 5.87 10.40
C ALA A 100 15.04 5.43 11.79
N TYR A 101 14.51 4.32 12.33
CA TYR A 101 14.96 3.73 13.58
C TYR A 101 16.42 3.29 13.49
N LEU A 102 16.76 2.51 12.46
CA LEU A 102 18.14 2.05 12.25
C LEU A 102 19.10 3.23 12.07
N LYS A 103 18.67 4.29 11.38
CA LYS A 103 19.44 5.54 11.27
C LYS A 103 19.74 6.15 12.63
N ARG A 104 18.74 6.30 13.50
CA ARG A 104 18.89 6.91 14.84
C ARG A 104 19.81 6.10 15.74
N HIS A 105 19.75 4.76 15.67
CA HIS A 105 20.49 3.89 16.59
C HIS A 105 21.86 3.46 16.08
N TYR A 106 22.09 3.42 14.77
CA TYR A 106 23.30 2.84 14.18
C TYR A 106 24.02 3.75 13.16
N GLY A 107 23.56 4.98 12.93
CA GLY A 107 24.32 6.01 12.20
C GLY A 107 24.51 5.81 10.68
N ARG A 108 23.78 4.89 10.01
CA ARG A 108 23.81 4.75 8.54
C ARG A 108 22.60 5.44 7.86
N CYS A 109 22.86 6.29 6.86
CA CYS A 109 21.86 7.02 6.04
C CYS A 109 21.18 6.11 4.97
N LYS A 110 19.96 6.38 4.49
CA LYS A 110 19.51 7.61 3.79
C LYS A 110 18.51 8.51 4.53
N GLU A 111 18.58 9.79 4.20
CA GLU A 111 17.96 10.93 4.89
C GLU A 111 16.46 11.04 4.70
N GLY A 112 15.73 11.21 5.81
CA GLY A 112 14.83 12.34 5.99
C GLY A 112 13.87 12.05 7.14
N PHE A 113 13.70 13.00 8.06
CA PHE A 113 12.74 12.85 9.14
C PHE A 113 11.32 12.99 8.58
N ILE A 114 10.48 11.97 8.75
CA ILE A 114 9.06 12.07 8.41
C ILE A 114 8.27 12.31 9.70
N ARG A 115 7.93 13.57 9.96
CA ARG A 115 6.70 13.90 10.71
C ARG A 115 5.54 13.62 9.77
N CYS A 116 4.52 12.93 10.26
CA CYS A 116 3.35 12.56 9.46
C CYS A 116 2.17 13.45 9.87
N PRO A 117 1.95 14.60 9.20
CA PRO A 117 0.63 15.18 9.09
C PRO A 117 0.04 14.71 7.75
N ASP A 118 -1.13 14.10 7.88
CA ASP A 118 -2.11 13.82 6.84
C ASP A 118 -1.90 12.64 5.88
N PRO A 119 -2.98 11.90 5.60
CA PRO A 119 -2.99 10.75 4.70
C PRO A 119 -3.12 11.11 3.21
N ILE A 120 -2.53 10.25 2.37
CA ILE A 120 -2.37 10.29 0.90
C ILE A 120 -3.57 10.76 0.06
N TRP A 121 -4.80 10.48 0.49
CA TRP A 121 -6.00 10.71 -0.33
C TRP A 121 -6.43 12.17 -0.44
N LEU A 122 -5.98 13.06 0.45
CA LEU A 122 -6.28 14.50 0.35
C LEU A 122 -5.74 15.12 -0.94
N ARG A 123 -4.64 14.61 -1.50
CA ARG A 123 -4.03 15.14 -2.73
C ARG A 123 -4.57 14.52 -4.02
N TYR A 124 -5.08 13.29 -3.96
CA TYR A 124 -5.62 12.63 -5.16
C TYR A 124 -6.97 13.25 -5.61
N ALA A 125 -7.67 13.94 -4.70
CA ALA A 125 -8.91 14.65 -5.00
C ALA A 125 -8.71 15.98 -5.75
N GLU A 126 -7.51 16.57 -5.73
CA GLU A 126 -7.22 17.88 -6.34
C GLU A 126 -6.82 17.80 -7.82
N VAL A 127 -6.51 16.60 -8.32
CA VAL A 127 -6.08 16.35 -9.71
C VAL A 127 -7.26 15.92 -10.61
N ARG A 128 -8.48 15.89 -10.06
CA ARG A 128 -9.70 15.49 -10.76
C ARG A 128 -10.50 16.66 -11.31
#